data_AF-A0A5N7IJR2-F1
#
_entry.id   AF-A0A5N7IJR2-F1
#
_cell.length_a   1.000
_cell.length_b   1.000
_cell.length_c   1.000
_cell.angle_alpha   90.00
_cell.angle_beta   90.00
_cell.angle_gamma   90.00
#
_symmetry.space_group_name_H-M   'P 1'
#
loop_
_entity.id
_entity.type
_entity.pdbx_description
1 polymer ?
#
loop_
_entity_poly.entity_id
_entity_poly.type
_entity_poly.pdbx_seq_one_letter_code
_entity_poly.pdbx_strand_id
1 'polypeptide(L)' 'MWRDLEKPCQEAFKIVWEAYKRNMIAIGCIIITPKGEIVSKGRNRIFDNKSDNPLAGNRK' A
#
# COMPACT_ATOMS: atom_id res chain seq x y z
N MET A 1 10.62 -18.15 3.07
CA MET A 1 10.03 -17.23 2.09
C MET A 1 9.36 -15.99 2.69
N TRP A 2 8.63 -16.04 3.83
CA TRP A 2 8.17 -14.81 4.51
C TRP A 2 9.21 -14.21 5.47
N ARG A 3 9.86 -15.07 6.27
CA ARG A 3 10.86 -14.65 7.27
C ARG A 3 12.13 -14.05 6.67
N ASP A 4 12.38 -14.34 5.41
CA ASP A 4 13.59 -13.91 4.68
C ASP A 4 13.38 -12.57 3.96
N LEU A 5 12.14 -12.07 3.90
CA LEU A 5 11.86 -10.76 3.34
C LEU A 5 12.30 -9.67 4.31
N GLU A 6 12.92 -8.62 3.78
CA GLU A 6 13.21 -7.42 4.55
C GLU A 6 11.91 -6.84 5.15
N LYS A 7 12.00 -6.23 6.34
CA LYS A 7 10.84 -5.64 7.02
C LYS A 7 10.05 -4.67 6.13
N PRO A 8 10.67 -3.80 5.32
CA PRO A 8 9.95 -2.97 4.36
C PRO A 8 9.10 -3.81 3.40
N CYS A 9 9.67 -4.83 2.76
CA CYS A 9 8.91 -5.68 1.84
C CYS A 9 7.74 -6.39 2.52
N GLN A 10 7.90 -6.86 3.76
CA GLN A 10 6.79 -7.43 4.54
C GLN A 10 5.67 -6.40 4.76
N GLU A 11 6.03 -5.16 5.09
CA GLU A 11 5.06 -4.07 5.29
C GLU A 11 4.36 -3.67 3.97
N ALA A 12 5.09 -3.59 2.86
CA ALA A 12 4.51 -3.38 1.54
C ALA A 12 3.49 -4.48 1.21
N PHE A 13 3.82 -5.74 1.49
CA PHE A 13 2.92 -6.87 1.24
C PHE A 13 1.66 -6.84 2.12
N LYS A 14 1.77 -6.43 3.38
CA LYS A 14 0.59 -6.20 4.24
C LYS A 14 -0.35 -5.16 3.63
N ILE A 15 0.20 -4.08 3.07
CA ILE A 15 -0.57 -3.02 2.41
C ILE A 15 -1.25 -3.54 1.13
N VAL A 16 -0.54 -4.33 0.33
CA VAL A 16 -1.10 -5.05 -0.83
C VAL A 16 -2.28 -5.91 -0.41
N TRP A 17 -2.13 -6.66 0.68
CA TRP A 17 -3.16 -7.55 1.21
C TRP A 17 -4.43 -6.78 1.62
N GLU A 18 -4.30 -5.59 2.20
CA GLU A 18 -5.45 -4.73 2.50
C GLU A 18 -6.18 -4.23 1.25
N ALA A 19 -5.46 -3.91 0.17
CA ALA A 19 -6.08 -3.55 -1.11
C ALA A 19 -6.85 -4.73 -1.71
N TYR A 20 -6.23 -5.93 -1.68
CA TYR A 20 -6.85 -7.16 -2.16
C TYR A 20 -8.16 -7.47 -1.43
N LYS A 21 -8.18 -7.42 -0.09
CA LYS A 21 -9.39 -7.64 0.73
C LYS A 21 -10.52 -6.65 0.42
N ARG A 22 -10.19 -5.48 -0.15
CA ARG A 22 -11.15 -4.44 -0.53
C ARG A 22 -11.59 -4.52 -1.99
N ASN A 23 -11.33 -5.65 -2.67
CA ASN A 23 -11.61 -5.83 -4.10
C ASN A 23 -10.96 -4.77 -4.99
N MET A 24 -9.76 -4.33 -4.62
CA MET A 24 -8.94 -3.42 -5.42
C MET A 24 -7.81 -4.17 -6.10
N ILE A 25 -7.21 -3.54 -7.11
CA ILE A 25 -5.97 -4.04 -7.69
C ILE A 25 -4.91 -4.05 -6.57
N ALA A 26 -4.33 -5.21 -6.34
CA ALA A 26 -3.43 -5.48 -5.23
C ALA A 26 -2.06 -4.80 -5.44
N ILE A 27 -2.01 -3.49 -5.19
CA ILE A 27 -0.81 -2.66 -5.29
C ILE A 27 -0.63 -1.91 -3.97
N GLY A 28 0.60 -1.93 -3.48
CA GLY A 28 1.04 -1.29 -2.25
C GLY A 28 2.47 -0.78 -2.40
N CYS A 29 2.74 0.33 -1.74
CA CYS A 29 4.00 1.05 -1.80
C CYS A 29 4.37 1.54 -0.41
N ILE A 30 5.66 1.60 -0.14
CA ILE A 30 6.23 2.22 1.05
C ILE A 30 7.41 3.09 0.63
N ILE A 31 7.62 4.18 1.35
CA ILE A 31 8.80 5.04 1.22
C ILE A 31 9.62 4.83 2.48
N ILE A 32 10.91 4.54 2.32
CA ILE A 32 11.84 4.32 3.44
C ILE A 32 13.00 5.31 3.40
N THR A 33 13.56 5.60 4.58
CA THR A 33 14.84 6.31 4.69
C THR A 33 16.00 5.36 4.34
N PRO A 34 17.22 5.88 4.11
CA PRO A 34 18.42 5.03 3.96
C PRO A 34 18.71 4.16 5.20
N LYS A 35 18.17 4.50 6.37
CA LYS A 35 18.28 3.71 7.60
C LYS A 35 17.22 2.59 7.69
N GLY A 36 16.34 2.46 6.70
CA GLY A 36 15.27 1.47 6.66
C GLY A 36 14.01 1.85 7.44
N GLU A 37 13.89 3.09 7.90
CA GLU A 37 12.69 3.58 8.61
C GLU A 37 11.59 3.92 7.61
N ILE A 38 10.34 3.54 7.90
CA ILE A 38 9.21 3.82 7.01
C ILE A 38 8.73 5.25 7.20
N VAL A 39 8.82 6.05 6.13
CA VAL A 39 8.38 7.45 6.07
C VAL A 39 6.90 7.54 5.69
N SER A 40 6.46 6.70 4.75
CA SER A 40 5.08 6.72 4.26
C SER A 40 4.65 5.37 3.69
N LYS A 41 3.34 5.17 3.61
CA LYS A 41 2.67 3.95 3.14
C LYS A 41 1.51 4.34 2.21
N GLY A 42 1.38 3.64 1.09
CA GLY A 42 0.32 3.86 0.11
C GLY A 42 -0.22 2.56 -0.46
N ARG A 43 -1.51 2.52 -0.78
CA ARG A 43 -2.14 1.43 -1.53
C ARG A 43 -2.92 1.99 -2.69
N ASN A 44 -3.25 1.15 -3.67
CA ASN A 44 -4.26 1.52 -4.65
C ASN A 44 -5.60 1.79 -3.94
N ARG A 45 -6.24 2.90 -4.35
CA ARG A 45 -7.51 3.42 -3.83
C ARG A 45 -8.51 3.75 -4.95
N ILE A 46 -8.28 3.29 -6.18
CA ILE A 46 -9.09 3.64 -7.37
C ILE A 46 -10.58 3.25 -7.27
N PHE A 47 -10.94 2.37 -6.33
CA PHE A 47 -12.31 1.99 -6.04
C PHE A 47 -12.70 2.27 -4.57
N ASP A 48 -11.96 3.11 -3.87
CA ASP A 48 -12.37 3.54 -2.53
C ASP A 48 -13.59 4.49 -2.66
N ASN A 49 -14.64 4.20 -1.90
CA ASN A 49 -15.89 4.95 -1.95
C ASN A 49 -15.76 6.42 -1.46
N LYS A 50 -14.68 6.74 -0.73
CA LYS A 50 -14.37 8.09 -0.22
C LYS A 50 -12.85 8.25 -0.07
N SER A 51 -12.34 9.42 -0.43
CA SER A 51 -10.97 9.84 -0.14
C SER A 51 -10.92 11.35 0.05
N ASP A 52 -10.32 11.81 1.14
CA ASP A 52 -10.00 13.22 1.36
C ASP A 52 -8.71 13.65 0.63
N ASN A 53 -8.13 12.74 -0.16
CA ASN A 53 -6.86 12.91 -0.84
C ASN A 53 -7.10 13.01 -2.36
N PRO A 54 -6.60 14.06 -3.04
CA PRO A 54 -6.86 14.31 -4.46
C PRO A 54 -6.31 13.22 -5.41
N LEU A 55 -5.45 12.33 -4.91
CA LEU A 55 -4.86 11.23 -5.67
C LEU A 55 -5.66 9.90 -5.59
N ALA A 56 -6.91 9.93 -5.12
CA ALA A 56 -7.81 8.79 -5.24
C ALA A 56 -8.58 8.86 -6.56
N GLY A 57 -8.35 7.88 -7.44
CA GLY A 57 -9.16 7.73 -8.64
C GLY A 57 -10.61 7.45 -8.26
N ASN A 58 -11.54 8.19 -8.85
CA ASN A 58 -12.97 7.95 -8.77
C ASN A 58 -13.42 7.18 -10.02
N ARG A 59 -14.36 6.23 -9.84
CA ARG A 59 -15.20 5.80 -10.97
C ARG A 59 -16.06 6.99 -11.38
N LYS A 60 -16.03 7.36 -12.66
CA LYS A 60 -17.20 7.99 -13.29
C LYS A 60 -18.29 6.95 -13.45
#